data_AF-A0A7J9FJJ7-F1
#
_entry.id   AF-A0A7J9FJJ7-F1
#
_cell.length_a   1.000
_cell.length_b   1.000
_cell.length_c   1.000
_cell.angle_alpha   90.00
_cell.angle_beta   90.00
_cell.angle_gamma   90.00
#
_symmetry.space_group_name_H-M   'P 1'
#
loop_
_entity.id
_entity.type
_entity.pdbx_description
1 polymer ?
#
loop_
_entity_poly.entity_id
_entity_poly.type
_entity_poly.pdbx_seq_one_letter_code
_entity_poly.pdbx_strand_id
1 'polypeptide(L)'
;ELEIRGPFNIEDFNTEDLGKNPLIVQSKYLHSLSIINYEEGIDPRHLAHLLSSCYSISKLNLNVEIRRLPEYDYSSSNLAYIKLRRCKLEEDPMPTLAKLPYLSMLELHEDAFIGKEMFCCGQAFAKLESLSLYDLDFLEEWKVSEGAMPCLRRLEIEFCGRLKKNPDLLRFIATLQELKI
;
A
#
# COMPACT_ATOMS: atom_id res chain seq x y z
N GLU A 1 0.12 5.70 -17.41
CA GLU A 1 -0.31 4.58 -16.54
C GLU A 1 0.21 3.30 -17.16
N LEU A 2 0.77 2.41 -16.35
CA LEU A 2 1.21 1.07 -16.78
C LEU A 2 0.40 0.06 -15.98
N GLU A 3 -0.30 -0.81 -16.68
CA GLU A 3 -1.05 -1.92 -16.10
C GLU A 3 -0.45 -3.24 -16.58
N ILE A 4 -0.09 -4.11 -15.64
CA ILE A 4 0.46 -5.43 -15.89
C ILE A 4 -0.59 -6.45 -15.47
N ARG A 5 -0.99 -7.32 -16.40
CA ARG A 5 -1.99 -8.38 -16.17
C ARG A 5 -1.41 -9.75 -16.47
N GLY A 6 -1.75 -10.73 -15.63
CA GLY A 6 -1.33 -12.12 -15.81
C GLY A 6 -0.01 -12.44 -15.10
N PRO A 7 0.63 -13.57 -15.43
CA PRO A 7 1.88 -13.97 -14.79
C PRO A 7 2.94 -12.89 -14.94
N PHE A 8 3.52 -12.47 -13.82
CA PHE A 8 4.50 -11.40 -13.78
C PHE A 8 5.89 -11.99 -14.02
N ASN A 9 6.50 -11.70 -15.18
CA ASN A 9 7.90 -12.01 -15.45
C ASN A 9 8.73 -10.72 -15.39
N ILE A 10 9.74 -10.68 -14.51
CA ILE A 10 10.66 -9.53 -14.43
C ILE A 10 11.49 -9.36 -15.70
N GLU A 11 11.71 -10.44 -16.46
CA GLU A 11 12.43 -10.38 -17.74
C GLU A 11 11.72 -9.50 -18.77
N ASP A 12 10.39 -9.32 -18.66
CA ASP A 12 9.65 -8.38 -19.49
C ASP A 12 10.08 -6.91 -19.26
N PHE A 13 10.83 -6.66 -18.18
CA PHE A 13 11.36 -5.37 -17.76
C PHE A 13 12.89 -5.32 -17.70
N ASN A 14 13.59 -6.42 -18.06
CA ASN A 14 15.06 -6.45 -18.12
C ASN A 14 15.56 -5.62 -19.30
N THR A 15 16.47 -4.69 -19.00
CA THR A 15 17.02 -3.72 -19.96
C THR A 15 17.96 -4.30 -21.01
N GLU A 16 18.31 -5.58 -20.92
CA GLU A 16 19.27 -6.24 -21.82
C GLU A 16 18.64 -6.77 -23.12
N ASP A 17 17.33 -7.03 -23.13
CA ASP A 17 16.59 -7.41 -24.35
C ASP A 17 15.83 -6.19 -24.93
N LEU A 18 16.58 -5.36 -25.66
CA LEU A 18 16.10 -4.21 -26.44
C LEU A 18 15.20 -4.66 -27.60
N GLY A 19 13.98 -5.08 -27.26
CA GLY A 19 12.97 -5.48 -28.24
C GLY A 19 11.56 -5.02 -27.92
N LYS A 20 11.15 -4.96 -26.64
CA LYS A 20 9.71 -4.73 -26.35
C LYS A 20 9.32 -3.84 -25.16
N ASN A 21 10.13 -3.56 -24.12
CA ASN A 21 9.64 -2.71 -23.00
C ASN A 21 10.63 -1.84 -22.17
N PRO A 22 11.85 -1.46 -22.60
CA PRO A 22 12.74 -0.65 -21.76
C PRO A 22 12.32 0.83 -21.57
N LEU A 23 11.49 1.41 -22.46
CA LEU A 23 11.18 2.85 -22.42
C LEU A 23 10.13 3.26 -21.37
N ILE A 24 9.28 2.34 -20.90
CA ILE A 24 8.16 2.69 -20.01
C ILE A 24 8.60 2.79 -18.54
N VAL A 25 9.53 1.94 -18.11
CA VAL A 25 10.05 1.90 -16.72
C VAL A 25 10.87 3.16 -16.39
N GLN A 26 11.65 3.66 -17.35
CA GLN A 26 12.43 4.90 -17.21
C GLN A 26 11.65 6.15 -17.62
N SER A 27 10.35 6.00 -17.94
CA SER A 27 9.54 7.11 -18.41
C SER A 27 9.23 8.07 -17.28
N LYS A 28 9.68 9.32 -17.41
CA LYS A 28 9.30 10.44 -16.53
C LYS A 28 7.79 10.74 -16.50
N TYR A 29 7.03 10.14 -17.41
CA TYR A 29 5.58 10.31 -17.55
C TYR A 29 4.80 9.18 -16.86
N LEU A 30 5.47 8.15 -16.35
CA LEU A 30 4.81 7.06 -15.67
C LEU A 30 4.56 7.43 -14.20
N HIS A 31 3.32 7.81 -13.91
CA HIS A 31 2.89 8.20 -12.56
C HIS A 31 2.07 7.14 -11.83
N SER A 32 1.56 6.14 -12.56
CA SER A 32 0.68 5.10 -12.02
C SER A 32 1.11 3.73 -12.51
N LEU A 33 1.34 2.81 -11.58
CA LEU A 33 1.66 1.41 -11.82
C LEU A 33 0.60 0.53 -11.18
N SER A 34 -0.03 -0.31 -11.98
CA SER A 34 -1.02 -1.30 -11.57
C SER A 34 -0.53 -2.70 -11.91
N ILE A 35 -0.51 -3.62 -10.94
CA ILE A 35 -0.14 -5.02 -11.16
C ILE A 35 -1.28 -5.91 -10.68
N ILE A 36 -1.83 -6.73 -11.59
CA ILE A 36 -2.99 -7.57 -11.34
C ILE A 36 -2.65 -9.01 -11.75
N ASN A 37 -2.54 -9.90 -10.77
CA ASN A 37 -2.33 -11.32 -11.00
C ASN A 37 -3.12 -12.14 -9.98
N TYR A 38 -3.93 -13.08 -10.48
CA TYR A 38 -4.82 -13.91 -9.68
C TYR A 38 -4.33 -15.36 -9.56
N GLU A 39 -3.33 -15.76 -10.34
CA GLU A 39 -2.86 -17.14 -10.43
C GLU A 39 -1.63 -17.35 -9.54
N GLU A 40 -0.63 -16.47 -9.68
CA GLU A 40 0.65 -16.58 -8.98
C GLU A 40 0.99 -15.30 -8.21
N GLY A 41 1.75 -15.47 -7.13
CA GLY A 41 2.31 -14.34 -6.39
C GLY A 41 3.54 -13.73 -7.05
N ILE A 42 4.00 -12.59 -6.55
CA ILE A 42 5.21 -11.91 -7.01
C ILE A 42 6.25 -11.93 -5.90
N ASP A 43 7.50 -12.26 -6.26
CA ASP A 43 8.64 -12.09 -5.37
C ASP A 43 8.81 -10.59 -5.06
N PRO A 44 8.78 -10.17 -3.78
CA PRO A 44 8.94 -8.77 -3.40
C PRO A 44 10.20 -8.11 -3.99
N ARG A 45 11.29 -8.86 -4.23
CA ARG A 45 12.52 -8.31 -4.84
C ARG A 45 12.28 -7.77 -6.25
N HIS A 46 11.36 -8.40 -7.00
CA HIS A 46 11.01 -7.91 -8.33
C HIS A 46 10.24 -6.59 -8.27
N LEU A 47 9.33 -6.48 -7.31
CA LEU A 47 8.62 -5.23 -7.05
C LEU A 47 9.59 -4.12 -6.58
N ALA A 48 10.55 -4.45 -5.72
CA ALA A 48 11.59 -3.51 -5.29
C ALA A 48 12.38 -2.95 -6.49
N HIS A 49 12.76 -3.83 -7.41
CA HIS A 49 13.48 -3.45 -8.63
C HIS A 49 12.66 -2.47 -9.50
N LEU A 50 11.39 -2.77 -9.73
CA LEU A 50 10.49 -1.87 -10.48
C LEU A 50 10.35 -0.50 -9.82
N LEU A 51 10.09 -0.47 -8.50
CA LEU A 51 9.95 0.77 -7.74
C LEU A 51 11.24 1.60 -7.74
N SER A 52 12.41 0.93 -7.72
CA SER A 52 13.72 1.61 -7.81
C SER A 52 14.02 2.17 -9.19
N SER A 53 13.43 1.59 -10.24
CA SER A 53 13.68 2.00 -11.62
C SER A 53 12.72 3.09 -12.11
N CYS A 54 11.57 3.27 -11.45
CA CYS A 54 10.51 4.20 -11.85
C CYS A 54 10.35 5.39 -10.87
N TYR A 55 11.21 6.39 -10.97
CA TYR A 55 11.25 7.52 -10.01
C TYR A 55 10.04 8.46 -10.04
N SER A 56 9.25 8.46 -11.12
CA SER A 56 8.09 9.35 -11.29
C SER A 56 6.77 8.77 -10.78
N ILE A 57 6.77 7.51 -10.28
CA ILE A 57 5.54 6.87 -9.80
C ILE A 57 5.05 7.57 -8.54
N SER A 58 3.77 7.96 -8.57
CA SER A 58 3.05 8.50 -7.42
C SER A 58 1.83 7.67 -7.03
N LYS A 59 1.43 6.70 -7.86
CA LYS A 59 0.31 5.78 -7.59
C LYS A 59 0.74 4.33 -7.82
N LEU A 60 0.49 3.49 -6.81
CA LEU A 60 0.74 2.06 -6.87
C LEU A 60 -0.55 1.30 -6.56
N ASN A 61 -0.94 0.39 -7.45
CA ASN A 61 -2.08 -0.50 -7.24
C ASN A 61 -1.62 -1.95 -7.41
N LEU A 62 -1.71 -2.74 -6.36
CA LEU A 62 -1.35 -4.14 -6.36
C LEU A 62 -2.58 -4.98 -6.09
N ASN A 63 -2.91 -5.88 -7.00
CA ASN A 63 -3.93 -6.91 -6.85
C ASN A 63 -3.28 -8.27 -7.14
N VAL A 64 -2.43 -8.70 -6.23
CA VAL A 64 -1.52 -9.84 -6.39
C VAL A 64 -0.92 -10.22 -5.05
N GLU A 65 -0.72 -11.51 -4.81
CA GLU A 65 -0.09 -12.03 -3.60
C GLU A 65 1.41 -11.68 -3.57
N ILE A 66 1.88 -10.99 -2.51
CA ILE A 66 3.30 -10.68 -2.31
C ILE A 66 3.82 -11.12 -0.94
N ARG A 67 2.91 -11.38 0.02
CA ARG A 67 3.17 -11.81 1.41
C ARG A 67 3.94 -10.84 2.30
N ARG A 68 4.85 -10.05 1.74
CA ARG A 68 5.65 -9.04 2.43
C ARG A 68 5.88 -7.85 1.53
N LEU A 69 5.99 -6.67 2.12
CA LEU A 69 6.39 -5.47 1.38
C LEU A 69 7.87 -5.58 0.97
N PRO A 70 8.24 -5.08 -0.21
CA PRO A 70 9.62 -5.11 -0.67
C PRO A 70 10.55 -4.30 0.23
N GLU A 71 11.79 -4.75 0.37
CA GLU A 71 12.86 -3.90 0.90
C GLU A 71 13.20 -2.83 -0.14
N TYR A 72 12.72 -1.61 0.11
CA TYR A 72 12.83 -0.46 -0.77
C TYR A 72 13.01 0.80 0.09
N ASP A 73 13.73 1.80 -0.42
CA ASP A 73 13.82 3.08 0.27
C ASP A 73 12.53 3.89 0.09
N TYR A 74 11.55 3.60 0.93
CA TYR A 74 10.26 4.31 0.95
C TYR A 74 10.42 5.80 1.25
N SER A 75 11.51 6.24 1.89
CA SER A 75 11.68 7.64 2.28
C SER A 75 11.99 8.57 1.09
N SER A 76 12.53 8.03 0.01
CA SER A 76 12.82 8.77 -1.24
C SER A 76 11.71 8.66 -2.29
N SER A 77 10.62 7.95 -1.97
CA SER A 77 9.54 7.69 -2.92
C SER A 77 8.56 8.86 -3.06
N ASN A 78 8.06 9.06 -4.28
CA ASN A 78 7.00 10.03 -4.60
C ASN A 78 5.58 9.43 -4.47
N LEU A 79 5.45 8.21 -3.93
CA LEU A 79 4.16 7.55 -3.76
C LEU A 79 3.23 8.36 -2.86
N ALA A 80 2.12 8.78 -3.46
CA ALA A 80 1.03 9.52 -2.83
C ALA A 80 -0.24 8.67 -2.67
N TYR A 81 -0.43 7.67 -3.54
CA TYR A 81 -1.56 6.74 -3.51
C TYR A 81 -1.05 5.30 -3.52
N ILE A 82 -1.53 4.50 -2.57
CA ILE A 82 -1.29 3.05 -2.54
C ILE A 82 -2.60 2.32 -2.34
N LYS A 83 -2.90 1.38 -3.24
CA LYS A 83 -3.96 0.39 -3.08
C LYS A 83 -3.36 -1.00 -3.09
N LEU A 84 -3.57 -1.73 -2.01
CA LEU A 84 -3.18 -3.13 -1.87
C LEU A 84 -4.45 -3.97 -1.82
N ARG A 85 -4.50 -5.01 -2.65
CA ARG A 85 -5.61 -5.94 -2.76
C ARG A 85 -5.08 -7.35 -2.88
N ARG A 86 -5.60 -8.29 -2.09
CA ARG A 86 -5.19 -9.71 -2.12
C ARG A 86 -3.68 -9.93 -1.98
N CYS A 87 -2.97 -8.98 -1.35
CA CYS A 87 -1.53 -9.03 -1.16
C CYS A 87 -1.09 -10.04 -0.11
N LYS A 88 -2.01 -10.43 0.79
CA LYS A 88 -1.80 -11.38 1.87
C LYS A 88 -0.57 -11.06 2.71
N LEU A 89 -0.38 -9.79 3.05
CA LEU A 89 0.73 -9.36 3.87
C LEU A 89 0.68 -10.06 5.23
N GLU A 90 1.77 -10.74 5.58
CA GLU A 90 1.93 -11.47 6.84
C GLU A 90 2.45 -10.56 7.95
N GLU A 91 3.16 -9.50 7.58
CA GLU A 91 3.74 -8.49 8.47
C GLU A 91 2.95 -7.19 8.40
N ASP A 92 2.87 -6.47 9.51
CA ASP A 92 2.15 -5.19 9.60
C ASP A 92 2.74 -4.20 8.58
N PRO A 93 1.95 -3.74 7.58
CA PRO A 93 2.44 -2.80 6.58
C PRO A 93 2.65 -1.39 7.13
N MET A 94 1.99 -1.03 8.24
CA MET A 94 1.89 0.35 8.70
C MET A 94 3.25 1.01 8.98
N PRO A 95 4.21 0.37 9.69
CA PRO A 95 5.52 0.97 9.96
C PRO A 95 6.33 1.24 8.68
N THR A 96 6.16 0.42 7.64
CA THR A 96 6.87 0.58 6.37
C THR A 96 6.21 1.67 5.53
N LEU A 97 4.89 1.62 5.35
CA LEU A 97 4.16 2.60 4.57
C LEU A 97 4.18 4.00 5.21
N ALA A 98 4.29 4.10 6.54
CA ALA A 98 4.43 5.37 7.24
C ALA A 98 5.71 6.15 6.88
N LYS A 99 6.73 5.48 6.32
CA LYS A 99 7.98 6.12 5.87
C LYS A 99 7.80 6.95 4.59
N LEU A 100 6.70 6.76 3.88
CA LEU A 100 6.40 7.48 2.63
C LEU A 100 6.05 8.95 2.93
N PRO A 101 6.86 9.93 2.50
CA PRO A 101 6.70 11.33 2.91
C PRO A 101 5.55 12.07 2.20
N TYR A 102 4.97 11.47 1.16
CA TYR A 102 3.91 12.05 0.34
C TYR A 102 2.61 11.22 0.34
N LEU A 103 2.57 10.10 1.06
CA LEU A 103 1.39 9.23 1.07
C LEU A 103 0.19 9.97 1.65
N SER A 104 -0.81 10.21 0.80
CA SER A 104 -2.06 10.89 1.15
C SER A 104 -3.27 9.96 1.13
N MET A 105 -3.18 8.83 0.41
CA MET A 105 -4.26 7.85 0.33
C MET A 105 -3.72 6.42 0.40
N LEU A 106 -4.30 5.63 1.31
CA LEU A 106 -3.97 4.24 1.52
C LEU A 106 -5.25 3.40 1.56
N GLU A 107 -5.28 2.35 0.74
CA GLU A 107 -6.36 1.38 0.68
C GLU A 107 -5.80 -0.03 0.88
N LEU A 108 -6.29 -0.74 1.91
CA LEU A 108 -5.98 -2.15 2.20
C LEU A 108 -7.26 -2.96 2.07
N HIS A 109 -7.42 -3.65 0.94
CA HIS A 109 -8.68 -4.30 0.55
C HIS A 109 -8.53 -5.81 0.38
N GLU A 110 -9.56 -6.59 0.70
CA GLU A 110 -9.70 -8.02 0.36
C GLU A 110 -8.44 -8.85 0.67
N ASP A 111 -8.24 -9.19 1.94
CA ASP A 111 -7.05 -9.93 2.40
C ASP A 111 -5.71 -9.29 1.99
N ALA A 112 -5.66 -7.95 1.84
CA ALA A 112 -4.40 -7.24 1.64
C ALA A 112 -3.42 -7.50 2.80
N PHE A 113 -3.93 -7.67 4.00
CA PHE A 113 -3.21 -8.04 5.20
C PHE A 113 -3.92 -9.21 5.88
N ILE A 114 -3.17 -10.28 6.19
CA ILE A 114 -3.66 -11.49 6.84
C ILE A 114 -3.09 -11.68 8.25
N GLY A 115 -2.35 -10.69 8.75
CA GLY A 115 -1.95 -10.65 10.15
C GLY A 115 -3.09 -10.17 11.07
N LYS A 116 -2.87 -10.31 12.38
CA LYS A 116 -3.90 -10.05 13.39
C LYS A 116 -3.89 -8.62 13.93
N GLU A 117 -2.73 -7.98 13.92
CA GLU A 117 -2.54 -6.68 14.57
C GLU A 117 -1.86 -5.70 13.62
N MET A 118 -2.37 -4.47 13.59
CA MET A 118 -1.70 -3.33 12.95
C MET A 118 -1.47 -2.22 13.95
N PHE A 119 -0.32 -1.55 13.85
CA PHE A 119 0.07 -0.47 14.74
C PHE A 119 0.59 0.75 13.97
N CYS A 120 -0.08 1.88 14.18
CA CYS A 120 0.38 3.20 13.73
C CYS A 120 1.07 3.92 14.89
N CYS A 121 2.40 4.06 14.81
CA CYS A 121 3.16 4.80 15.83
C CYS A 121 2.87 6.30 15.80
N GLY A 122 3.17 6.99 16.90
CA GLY A 122 3.08 8.46 16.93
C GLY A 122 4.01 9.05 15.87
N GLN A 123 3.53 10.07 15.16
CA GLN A 123 4.19 10.70 13.99
C GLN A 123 4.14 9.89 12.68
N ALA A 124 3.59 8.68 12.68
CA ALA A 124 3.33 7.96 11.44
C ALA A 124 2.35 8.73 10.54
N PHE A 125 2.52 8.60 9.21
CA PHE A 125 1.55 9.05 8.22
C PHE A 125 1.24 10.56 8.29
N ALA A 126 2.28 11.39 8.30
CA ALA A 126 2.16 12.85 8.49
C ALA A 126 1.20 13.55 7.50
N LYS A 127 1.03 13.01 6.28
CA LYS A 127 0.19 13.59 5.22
C LYS A 127 -1.00 12.72 4.81
N LEU A 128 -1.26 11.62 5.50
CA LEU A 128 -2.35 10.71 5.11
C LEU A 128 -3.70 11.41 5.33
N GLU A 129 -4.49 11.54 4.28
CA GLU A 129 -5.80 12.19 4.28
C GLU A 129 -6.95 11.18 4.22
N SER A 130 -6.71 9.99 3.65
CA SER A 130 -7.73 8.97 3.42
C SER A 130 -7.16 7.58 3.69
N LEU A 131 -7.83 6.82 4.57
CA LEU A 131 -7.51 5.43 4.87
C LEU A 131 -8.76 4.57 4.68
N SER A 132 -8.67 3.51 3.89
CA SER A 132 -9.74 2.53 3.71
C SER A 132 -9.21 1.13 4.05
N LEU A 133 -9.85 0.50 5.03
CA LEU A 133 -9.67 -0.89 5.43
C LEU A 133 -10.94 -1.63 5.02
N TYR A 134 -10.86 -2.53 4.05
CA TYR A 134 -12.04 -3.19 3.51
C TYR A 134 -11.79 -4.70 3.43
N ASP A 135 -12.68 -5.50 3.99
CA ASP A 135 -12.62 -6.96 3.89
C ASP A 135 -11.25 -7.53 4.36
N LEU A 136 -10.84 -7.09 5.56
CA LEU A 136 -9.63 -7.57 6.26
C LEU A 136 -10.03 -8.54 7.36
N ASP A 137 -10.46 -9.74 6.97
CA ASP A 137 -11.10 -10.71 7.86
C ASP A 137 -10.19 -11.29 8.97
N PHE A 138 -8.88 -11.17 8.82
CA PHE A 138 -7.90 -11.65 9.80
C PHE A 138 -7.53 -10.60 10.85
N LEU A 139 -7.81 -9.32 10.59
CA LEU A 139 -7.45 -8.22 11.47
C LEU A 139 -8.32 -8.25 12.74
N GLU A 140 -7.69 -8.45 13.89
CA GLU A 140 -8.35 -8.50 15.19
C GLU A 140 -8.18 -7.20 15.97
N GLU A 141 -7.01 -6.55 15.85
CA GLU A 141 -6.71 -5.29 16.53
C GLU A 141 -6.04 -4.29 15.59
N TRP A 142 -6.54 -3.07 15.62
CA TRP A 142 -5.85 -1.91 15.05
C TRP A 142 -5.54 -0.96 16.19
N LYS A 143 -4.29 -0.48 16.29
CA LYS A 143 -3.81 0.38 17.36
C LYS A 143 -3.24 1.66 16.75
N VAL A 144 -3.71 2.81 17.24
CA VAL A 144 -3.27 4.14 16.78
C VAL A 144 -2.76 4.93 17.97
N SER A 145 -1.48 5.30 17.95
CA SER A 145 -0.89 6.16 18.97
C SER A 145 -1.27 7.63 18.80
N GLU A 146 -1.19 8.39 19.89
CA GLU A 146 -1.33 9.84 19.86
C GLU A 146 -0.36 10.48 18.85
N GLY A 147 -0.86 11.42 18.06
CA GLY A 147 -0.08 12.12 17.03
C GLY A 147 0.13 11.33 15.73
N ALA A 148 -0.39 10.11 15.60
CA ALA A 148 -0.43 9.41 14.32
C ALA A 148 -1.49 10.04 13.39
N MET A 149 -1.23 10.02 12.08
CA MET A 149 -2.17 10.45 11.03
C MET A 149 -2.84 11.82 11.28
N PRO A 150 -2.07 12.89 11.56
CA PRO A 150 -2.64 14.18 11.97
C PRO A 150 -3.52 14.84 10.89
N CYS A 151 -3.40 14.44 9.62
CA CYS A 151 -4.15 15.01 8.50
C CYS A 151 -5.34 14.15 8.04
N LEU A 152 -5.67 13.05 8.74
CA LEU A 152 -6.67 12.10 8.26
C LEU A 152 -8.08 12.70 8.29
N ARG A 153 -8.72 12.77 7.12
CA ARG A 153 -10.08 13.31 6.95
C ARG A 153 -11.10 12.24 6.68
N ARG A 154 -10.71 11.15 6.03
CA ARG A 154 -11.61 10.04 5.69
C ARG A 154 -11.08 8.73 6.22
N LEU A 155 -11.92 8.03 6.96
CA LEU A 155 -11.65 6.68 7.43
C LEU A 155 -12.84 5.77 7.08
N GLU A 156 -12.54 4.72 6.34
CA GLU A 156 -13.49 3.66 6.00
C GLU A 156 -12.97 2.34 6.56
N ILE A 157 -13.81 1.63 7.29
CA ILE A 157 -13.53 0.31 7.85
C ILE A 157 -14.75 -0.57 7.61
N GLU A 158 -14.79 -1.30 6.50
CA GLU A 158 -15.94 -2.14 6.16
C GLU A 158 -15.54 -3.60 6.04
N PHE A 159 -16.50 -4.50 6.32
CA PHE A 159 -16.30 -5.94 6.21
C PHE A 159 -15.08 -6.49 6.98
N CYS A 160 -14.62 -5.80 8.02
CA CYS A 160 -13.54 -6.27 8.91
C CYS A 160 -14.14 -7.01 10.11
N GLY A 161 -14.71 -8.21 9.89
CA GLY A 161 -15.60 -8.86 10.85
C GLY A 161 -14.99 -9.24 12.20
N ARG A 162 -13.66 -9.41 12.27
CA ARG A 162 -12.93 -9.77 13.50
C ARG A 162 -12.34 -8.58 14.24
N LEU A 163 -12.35 -7.39 13.63
CA LEU A 163 -11.74 -6.20 14.22
C LEU A 163 -12.53 -5.78 15.45
N LYS A 164 -11.85 -5.79 16.61
CA LYS A 164 -12.44 -5.31 17.86
C LYS A 164 -12.76 -3.82 17.71
N LYS A 165 -14.04 -3.48 17.84
CA LYS A 165 -14.48 -2.09 17.89
C LYS A 165 -14.02 -1.47 19.20
N ASN A 166 -13.01 -0.60 19.13
CA ASN A 166 -12.61 0.22 20.26
C ASN A 166 -12.89 1.69 19.95
N PRO A 167 -13.92 2.32 20.56
CA PRO A 167 -14.26 3.71 20.31
C PRO A 167 -13.12 4.69 20.64
N ASP A 168 -12.20 4.27 21.53
CA ASP A 168 -11.05 5.07 21.92
C ASP A 168 -9.95 5.16 20.85
N LEU A 169 -9.98 4.30 19.82
CA LEU A 169 -8.97 4.27 18.76
C LEU A 169 -8.90 5.56 17.95
N LEU A 170 -10.06 6.19 17.76
CA LEU A 170 -10.19 7.38 16.92
C LEU A 170 -10.09 8.67 17.72
N ARG A 171 -9.95 8.60 19.05
CA ARG A 171 -9.90 9.78 19.93
C ARG A 171 -8.76 10.74 19.55
N PHE A 172 -7.70 10.22 18.95
CA PHE A 172 -6.51 10.99 18.57
C PHE A 172 -6.59 11.57 17.15
N ILE A 173 -7.62 11.23 16.37
CA ILE A 173 -7.79 11.69 14.98
C ILE A 173 -8.79 12.84 14.95
N ALA A 174 -8.38 13.99 15.48
CA ALA A 174 -9.25 15.17 15.60
C ALA A 174 -9.66 15.80 14.26
N THR A 175 -8.97 15.45 13.17
CA THR A 175 -9.19 16.00 11.82
C THR A 175 -10.20 15.22 10.97
N LEU A 176 -10.77 14.14 11.53
CA LEU A 176 -11.68 13.24 10.82
C LEU A 176 -12.99 13.95 10.46
N GLN A 177 -13.37 13.88 9.17
CA GLN A 177 -14.58 14.49 8.60
C GLN A 177 -15.59 13.44 8.16
N GLU A 178 -15.13 12.30 7.65
CA GLU A 178 -15.96 11.21 7.17
C GLU A 178 -15.52 9.90 7.83
N LEU A 179 -16.49 9.20 8.42
CA LEU A 179 -16.29 7.91 9.06
C LEU A 179 -17.34 6.92 8.57
N LYS A 180 -16.89 5.77 8.06
CA LYS A 180 -17.72 4.65 7.62
C LYS A 180 -17.20 3.38 8.29
N ILE A 181 -18.04 2.71 9.10
CA ILE A 181 -17.73 1.49 9.87
C ILE A 181 -18.90 0.50 9.79
#